data_AF-A0A7R9P8C6-F1
#
_entry.id   AF-A0A7R9P8C6-F1
#
_cell.length_a   1.000
_cell.length_b   1.000
_cell.length_c   1.000
_cell.angle_alpha   90.00
_cell.angle_beta   90.00
_cell.angle_gamma   90.00
#
_symmetry.space_group_name_H-M   'P 1'
#
loop_
_entity.id
_entity.type
_entity.pdbx_description
1 polymer ?
#
loop_
_entity_poly.entity_id
_entity_poly.type
_entity_poly.pdbx_seq_one_letter_code
_entity_poly.pdbx_strand_id
1 'polypeptide(L)'
;MALDLSSPTGCQDSKAFMLCLFHSLVTAEKSNSRNLRELAENNPEAREILLRKAENQDTKHAALENKEEFKKVLHQVDVVLDNVEKELSLQSEVADVSLTILLDRLARLGLATYFWGADKKPYLKQYYHRVQLRDSYKKTVPSTLLNLKMLFMMKTPLYIGIGVVTIAFVVVGGVFLFKKSK
;
A
#
# COMPACT_ATOMS: atom_id res chain seq x y z
N MET A 1 -4.54 -2.98 28.76
CA MET A 1 -3.23 -3.60 28.44
C MET A 1 -2.80 -3.05 27.10
N ALA A 2 -1.95 -2.02 27.10
CA ALA A 2 -1.51 -1.36 25.88
C ALA A 2 -0.46 -2.25 25.21
N LEU A 3 -0.69 -2.62 23.94
CA LEU A 3 0.30 -3.34 23.15
C LEU A 3 1.43 -2.36 22.80
N ASP A 4 2.61 -2.64 23.34
CA ASP A 4 3.83 -1.94 22.98
C ASP A 4 4.25 -2.35 21.55
N LEU A 5 3.87 -1.50 20.59
CA LEU A 5 4.11 -1.70 19.16
C LEU A 5 5.56 -1.42 18.75
N SER A 6 6.44 -1.07 19.70
CA SER A 6 7.87 -0.88 19.45
C SER A 6 8.70 -2.18 19.54
N SER A 7 8.11 -3.25 20.09
CA SER A 7 8.78 -4.55 20.26
C SER A 7 8.75 -5.42 18.98
N PRO A 8 9.88 -6.03 18.58
CA PRO A 8 9.93 -6.94 17.42
C PRO A 8 9.11 -8.23 17.59
N THR A 9 8.64 -8.54 18.81
CA THR A 9 7.88 -9.77 19.11
C THR A 9 6.36 -9.61 18.97
N GLY A 10 5.85 -8.39 18.71
CA GLY A 10 4.41 -8.10 18.67
C GLY A 10 3.69 -8.46 17.37
N CYS A 11 4.42 -8.79 16.29
CA CYS A 11 3.84 -8.93 14.95
C CYS A 11 3.75 -10.41 14.52
N GLN A 12 3.05 -11.25 15.31
CA GLN A 12 2.89 -12.69 15.05
C GLN A 12 1.50 -13.10 14.53
N ASP A 13 0.50 -12.21 14.61
CA ASP A 13 -0.86 -12.42 14.06
C ASP A 13 -1.08 -11.53 12.81
N SER A 14 -1.90 -11.95 11.84
CA SER A 14 -2.09 -11.23 10.56
C SER A 14 -2.81 -9.88 10.74
N LYS A 15 -3.72 -9.78 11.71
CA LYS A 15 -4.34 -8.49 12.10
C LYS A 15 -3.34 -7.59 12.81
N ALA A 16 -2.50 -8.16 13.66
CA ALA A 16 -1.41 -7.45 14.33
C ALA A 16 -0.36 -6.97 13.31
N PHE A 17 -0.11 -7.73 12.25
CA PHE A 17 0.83 -7.39 11.19
C PHE A 17 0.39 -6.15 10.40
N MET A 18 -0.88 -6.04 10.02
CA MET A 18 -1.37 -4.84 9.33
C MET A 18 -1.28 -3.60 10.23
N LEU A 19 -1.65 -3.71 11.50
CA LEU A 19 -1.53 -2.63 12.47
C LEU A 19 -0.07 -2.20 12.67
N CYS A 20 0.82 -3.18 12.80
CA CYS A 20 2.27 -3.02 12.91
C CYS A 20 2.86 -2.33 11.67
N LEU A 21 2.42 -2.70 10.47
CA LEU A 21 2.78 -2.04 9.21
C LEU A 21 2.32 -0.59 9.17
N PHE A 22 1.04 -0.32 9.47
CA PHE A 22 0.53 1.05 9.51
C PHE A 22 1.30 1.89 10.52
N HIS A 23 1.57 1.36 11.71
CA HIS A 23 2.39 2.03 12.71
C HIS A 23 3.80 2.33 12.19
N SER A 24 4.46 1.35 11.57
CA SER A 24 5.80 1.53 10.98
C SER A 24 5.80 2.58 9.88
N LEU A 25 4.80 2.60 8.99
CA LEU A 25 4.66 3.60 7.93
C LEU A 25 4.43 5.00 8.49
N VAL A 26 3.56 5.15 9.48
CA VAL A 26 3.30 6.43 10.16
C VAL A 26 4.56 6.95 10.87
N THR A 27 5.29 6.07 11.57
CA THR A 27 6.53 6.43 12.25
C THR A 27 7.65 6.79 11.27
N ALA A 28 7.75 6.06 10.14
CA ALA A 28 8.65 6.39 9.06
C ALA A 28 8.33 7.76 8.44
N GLU A 29 7.05 8.06 8.21
CA GLU A 29 6.60 9.35 7.69
C GLU A 29 6.98 10.51 8.64
N LYS A 30 6.70 10.37 9.95
CA LYS A 30 7.04 11.37 10.97
C LYS A 30 8.53 11.67 11.12
N SER A 31 9.39 10.73 10.75
CA SER A 31 10.85 10.90 10.81
C SER A 31 11.46 11.31 9.47
N ASN A 32 10.73 11.17 8.37
CA ASN A 32 11.25 11.30 7.01
C ASN A 32 11.85 12.68 6.71
N SER A 33 11.13 13.75 7.07
CA SER A 33 11.56 15.12 6.83
C SER A 33 12.82 15.49 7.64
N ARG A 34 12.96 14.97 8.86
CA ARG A 34 14.17 15.13 9.68
C ARG A 34 15.36 14.39 9.06
N ASN A 35 15.15 13.14 8.64
CA ASN A 35 16.20 12.34 7.99
C ASN A 35 16.69 13.01 6.69
N LEU A 36 15.79 13.64 5.92
CA LEU A 36 16.18 14.38 4.71
C LEU A 36 17.05 15.60 5.02
N ARG A 37 16.81 16.29 6.13
CA ARG A 37 17.65 17.42 6.58
C ARG A 37 19.02 16.95 7.05
N GLU A 38 19.08 15.86 7.82
CA GLU A 38 20.34 15.23 8.24
C GLU A 38 21.15 14.73 7.04
N LEU A 39 20.50 14.14 6.03
CA LEU A 39 21.15 13.76 4.77
C LEU A 39 21.67 14.98 3.99
N ALA A 40 21.00 16.13 4.09
CA ALA A 40 21.42 17.37 3.43
C ALA A 40 22.69 17.96 4.08
N GLU A 41 22.89 17.76 5.39
CA GLU A 41 24.11 18.14 6.10
C GLU A 41 25.29 17.28 5.67
N ASN A 42 25.05 15.99 5.47
CA ASN A 42 26.08 15.02 5.07
C ASN A 42 26.39 15.02 3.55
N ASN A 43 25.56 15.66 2.72
CA ASN A 43 25.71 15.69 1.26
C ASN A 43 25.55 17.11 0.70
N PRO A 44 26.61 17.94 0.74
CA PRO A 44 26.54 19.35 0.34
C PRO A 44 26.14 19.56 -1.12
N GLU A 45 26.49 18.64 -2.02
CA GLU A 45 26.13 18.69 -3.45
C GLU A 45 24.62 18.57 -3.71
N ALA A 46 23.91 17.77 -2.90
CA ALA A 46 22.47 17.55 -3.03
C ALA A 46 21.66 18.35 -1.98
N ARG A 47 22.31 19.20 -1.18
CA ARG A 47 21.73 19.86 -0.01
C ARG A 47 20.42 20.59 -0.33
N GLU A 48 20.42 21.42 -1.37
CA GLU A 48 19.25 22.20 -1.77
C GLU A 48 18.06 21.30 -2.15
N ILE A 49 18.32 20.25 -2.94
CA ILE A 49 17.27 19.31 -3.39
C ILE A 49 16.69 18.54 -2.20
N LEU A 50 17.54 18.13 -1.26
CA LEU A 50 17.13 17.40 -0.06
C LEU A 50 16.33 18.29 0.90
N LEU A 51 16.76 19.54 1.11
CA LEU A 51 16.00 20.51 1.90
C LEU A 51 14.65 20.81 1.28
N ARG A 52 14.59 21.05 -0.04
CA ARG A 52 13.33 21.25 -0.76
C ARG A 52 12.41 20.03 -0.66
N LYS A 53 12.97 18.81 -0.68
CA LYS A 53 12.19 17.58 -0.49
C LYS A 53 11.62 17.48 0.93
N ALA A 54 12.38 17.88 1.95
CA ALA A 54 11.92 17.95 3.33
C ALA A 54 10.78 18.97 3.50
N GLU A 55 10.94 20.19 2.98
CA GLU A 55 9.89 21.22 3.01
C GLU A 55 8.61 20.78 2.30
N ASN A 56 8.74 20.14 1.14
CA ASN A 56 7.60 19.57 0.43
C ASN A 56 6.90 18.46 1.24
N GLN A 57 7.64 17.69 2.04
CA GLN A 57 7.04 16.68 2.92
C GLN A 57 6.29 17.33 4.08
N ASP A 58 6.87 18.34 4.72
CA ASP A 58 6.22 19.05 5.84
C ASP A 58 4.94 19.75 5.38
N THR A 59 4.98 20.42 4.23
CA THR A 59 3.83 21.12 3.65
C THR A 59 2.71 20.14 3.31
N LYS A 60 3.05 19.00 2.70
CA LYS A 60 2.07 17.95 2.40
C LYS A 60 1.48 17.35 3.67
N HIS A 61 2.31 17.09 4.67
CA HIS A 61 1.86 16.51 5.93
C HIS A 61 0.90 17.44 6.66
N ALA A 62 1.23 18.73 6.76
CA ALA A 62 0.36 19.75 7.35
C ALA A 62 -1.00 19.85 6.64
N ALA A 63 -1.01 19.81 5.30
CA ALA A 63 -2.25 19.84 4.52
C ALA A 63 -3.11 18.58 4.72
N LEU A 64 -2.49 17.42 4.95
CA LEU A 64 -3.19 16.14 5.18
C LEU A 64 -3.69 15.99 6.63
N GLU A 65 -3.02 16.58 7.61
CA GLU A 65 -3.48 16.61 9.01
C GLU A 65 -4.73 17.48 9.17
N ASN A 66 -4.90 18.51 8.35
CA ASN A 66 -6.09 19.35 8.36
C ASN A 66 -7.26 18.68 7.62
N LYS A 67 -8.20 18.13 8.39
CA LYS A 67 -9.42 17.48 7.90
C LYS A 67 -10.21 18.33 6.89
N GLU A 68 -10.32 19.64 7.11
CA GLU A 68 -11.11 20.50 6.23
C GLU A 68 -10.39 20.78 4.91
N GLU A 69 -9.07 20.85 4.93
CA GLU A 69 -8.25 20.98 3.73
C GLU A 69 -8.28 19.70 2.89
N PHE A 70 -8.18 18.54 3.54
CA PHE A 70 -8.33 17.25 2.88
C PHE A 70 -9.70 17.10 2.19
N LYS A 71 -10.78 17.52 2.84
CA LYS A 71 -12.13 17.52 2.23
C LYS A 71 -12.22 18.42 1.00
N LYS A 72 -11.52 19.56 0.96
CA LYS A 72 -11.51 20.43 -0.24
C LYS A 72 -10.91 19.70 -1.43
N VAL A 73 -9.83 18.96 -1.22
CA VAL A 73 -9.22 18.14 -2.28
C VAL A 73 -10.18 17.05 -2.74
N LEU A 74 -10.84 16.34 -1.82
CA LEU A 74 -11.85 15.35 -2.18
C LEU A 74 -13.01 15.96 -2.98
N HIS A 75 -13.48 17.14 -2.59
CA HIS A 75 -14.53 17.85 -3.31
C HIS A 75 -14.10 18.23 -4.74
N GLN A 76 -12.86 18.71 -4.93
CA GLN A 76 -12.34 19.01 -6.27
C GLN A 76 -12.31 17.75 -7.15
N VAL A 77 -11.88 16.62 -6.61
CA VAL A 77 -11.92 15.33 -7.31
C VAL A 77 -13.35 14.94 -7.65
N ASP A 78 -14.31 15.12 -6.73
CA ASP A 78 -15.71 14.78 -6.96
C ASP A 78 -16.33 15.59 -8.10
N VAL A 79 -16.05 16.90 -8.17
CA VAL A 79 -16.50 17.79 -9.26
C VAL A 79 -15.94 17.33 -10.62
N VAL A 80 -14.67 16.92 -10.67
CA VAL A 80 -14.09 16.38 -11.91
C VAL A 80 -14.78 15.08 -12.29
N LEU A 81 -15.02 14.18 -11.33
CA LEU A 81 -15.71 12.92 -11.58
C LEU A 81 -17.19 13.11 -11.97
N ASP A 82 -17.86 14.18 -11.52
CA ASP A 82 -19.20 14.55 -11.98
C ASP A 82 -19.20 14.95 -13.46
N ASN A 83 -18.18 15.66 -13.92
CA ASN A 83 -18.06 16.00 -15.33
C ASN A 83 -17.80 14.75 -16.18
N VAL A 84 -16.92 13.86 -15.71
CA VAL A 84 -16.67 12.57 -16.36
C VAL A 84 -17.94 11.70 -16.39
N GLU A 85 -18.72 11.67 -15.31
CA GLU A 85 -19.99 10.94 -15.27
C GLU A 85 -20.97 11.45 -16.34
N LYS A 86 -21.07 12.77 -16.51
CA LYS A 86 -21.90 13.39 -17.56
C LYS A 86 -21.39 13.01 -18.94
N GLU A 87 -20.09 13.08 -19.18
CA GLU A 87 -19.50 12.68 -20.46
C GLU A 87 -19.74 11.19 -20.76
N LEU A 88 -19.55 10.32 -19.77
CA LEU A 88 -19.80 8.89 -19.90
C LEU A 88 -21.28 8.54 -20.10
N SER A 89 -22.20 9.39 -19.64
CA SER A 89 -23.63 9.24 -19.92
C SER A 89 -23.99 9.53 -21.38
N LEU A 90 -23.22 10.39 -22.05
CA LEU A 90 -23.42 10.79 -23.44
C LEU A 90 -22.63 9.89 -24.41
N GLN A 91 -21.44 9.43 -24.01
CA GLN A 91 -20.56 8.60 -24.82
C GLN A 91 -19.99 7.42 -24.01
N SER A 92 -20.19 6.21 -24.55
CA SER A 92 -19.78 4.94 -23.92
C SER A 92 -18.26 4.72 -23.87
N GLU A 93 -17.49 5.43 -24.71
CA GLU A 93 -16.10 5.10 -25.01
C GLU A 93 -15.12 6.25 -24.73
N VAL A 94 -14.92 6.58 -23.45
CA VAL A 94 -13.78 7.41 -23.03
C VAL A 94 -12.57 6.50 -22.79
N ALA A 95 -11.84 6.15 -23.85
CA ALA A 95 -10.64 5.32 -23.73
C ALA A 95 -9.43 6.12 -23.23
N ASP A 96 -9.52 6.72 -22.03
CA ASP A 96 -8.40 7.41 -21.40
C ASP A 96 -7.71 6.51 -20.36
N VAL A 97 -6.44 6.21 -20.63
CA VAL A 97 -5.53 5.49 -19.72
C VAL A 97 -5.36 6.29 -18.42
N SER A 98 -5.36 7.62 -18.48
CA SER A 98 -5.19 8.52 -17.33
C SER A 98 -6.36 8.42 -16.36
N LEU A 99 -7.60 8.43 -16.88
CA LEU A 99 -8.81 8.22 -16.10
C LEU A 99 -8.79 6.83 -15.45
N THR A 100 -8.42 5.80 -16.19
CA THR A 100 -8.28 4.43 -15.67
C THR A 100 -7.33 4.36 -14.48
N ILE A 101 -6.14 4.97 -14.60
CA ILE A 101 -5.13 5.00 -13.53
C ILE A 101 -5.68 5.75 -12.31
N LEU A 102 -6.37 6.88 -12.51
CA LEU A 102 -6.97 7.64 -11.42
C LEU A 102 -7.99 6.78 -10.65
N LEU A 103 -8.90 6.12 -11.36
CA LEU A 103 -9.94 5.28 -10.75
C LEU A 103 -9.35 4.08 -10.01
N ASP A 104 -8.32 3.42 -10.56
CA ASP A 104 -7.61 2.35 -9.86
C ASP A 104 -6.95 2.84 -8.58
N ARG A 105 -6.28 4.00 -8.60
CA ARG A 105 -5.66 4.56 -7.40
C ARG A 105 -6.70 4.93 -6.33
N LEU A 106 -7.79 5.57 -6.72
CA LEU A 106 -8.89 5.91 -5.81
C LEU A 106 -9.54 4.64 -5.21
N ALA A 107 -9.72 3.59 -6.00
CA ALA A 107 -10.23 2.31 -5.52
C ALA A 107 -9.28 1.64 -4.53
N ARG A 108 -7.97 1.64 -4.81
CA ARG A 108 -6.94 1.09 -3.92
C ARG A 108 -6.82 1.86 -2.61
N LEU A 109 -7.10 3.16 -2.63
CA LEU A 109 -7.18 3.99 -1.43
C LEU A 109 -8.49 3.75 -0.63
N GLY A 110 -9.40 2.91 -1.11
CA GLY A 110 -10.70 2.66 -0.46
C GLY A 110 -11.71 3.79 -0.67
N LEU A 111 -11.45 4.72 -1.58
CA LEU A 111 -12.31 5.87 -1.87
C LEU A 111 -13.39 5.59 -2.92
N ALA A 112 -13.41 4.38 -3.48
CA ALA A 112 -14.43 3.97 -4.46
C ALA A 112 -15.85 4.13 -3.91
N THR A 113 -16.09 3.71 -2.66
CA THR A 113 -17.40 3.84 -2.01
C THR A 113 -17.78 5.29 -1.75
N TYR A 114 -16.79 6.17 -1.52
CA TYR A 114 -17.01 7.60 -1.32
C TYR A 114 -17.50 8.28 -2.61
N PHE A 115 -16.79 8.07 -3.72
CA PHE A 115 -17.03 8.78 -4.98
C PHE A 115 -18.13 8.15 -5.85
N TRP A 116 -18.12 6.83 -6.04
CA TRP A 116 -19.07 6.13 -6.92
C TRP A 116 -19.72 4.90 -6.26
N GLY A 117 -19.69 4.84 -4.93
CA GLY A 117 -20.49 3.90 -4.15
C GLY A 117 -21.97 4.31 -4.09
N ALA A 118 -22.83 3.37 -3.70
CA ALA A 118 -24.28 3.58 -3.57
C ALA A 118 -24.93 4.22 -4.82
N ASP A 119 -24.42 3.84 -6.00
CA ASP A 119 -24.92 4.26 -7.31
C ASP A 119 -24.95 5.78 -7.55
N LYS A 120 -24.08 6.55 -6.88
CA LYS A 120 -23.88 7.99 -7.13
C LYS A 120 -23.44 8.31 -8.55
N LYS A 121 -22.61 7.45 -9.14
CA LYS A 121 -21.98 7.61 -10.47
C LYS A 121 -21.98 6.28 -11.23
N PRO A 122 -23.16 5.81 -11.69
CA PRO A 122 -23.32 4.50 -12.30
C PRO A 122 -22.52 4.33 -13.60
N TYR A 123 -22.40 5.37 -14.44
CA TYR A 123 -21.69 5.26 -15.72
C TYR A 123 -20.18 5.14 -15.49
N LEU A 124 -19.61 5.87 -14.54
CA LEU A 124 -18.23 5.77 -14.09
C LEU A 124 -17.94 4.39 -13.49
N LYS A 125 -18.84 3.88 -12.64
CA LYS A 125 -18.73 2.54 -12.05
C LYS A 125 -18.73 1.46 -13.13
N GLN A 126 -19.64 1.55 -14.11
CA GLN A 126 -19.70 0.62 -15.23
C GLN A 126 -18.46 0.73 -16.13
N TYR A 127 -18.02 1.94 -16.44
CA TYR A 127 -16.80 2.20 -17.19
C TYR A 127 -15.59 1.52 -16.53
N TYR A 128 -15.39 1.77 -15.24
CA TYR A 128 -14.26 1.22 -14.50
C TYR A 128 -14.33 -0.31 -14.46
N HIS A 129 -15.51 -0.88 -14.25
CA HIS A 129 -15.72 -2.32 -14.33
C HIS A 129 -15.35 -2.89 -15.71
N ARG A 130 -15.75 -2.25 -16.82
CA ARG A 130 -15.35 -2.66 -18.18
C ARG A 130 -13.84 -2.62 -18.37
N VAL A 131 -13.17 -1.61 -17.82
CA VAL A 131 -11.72 -1.45 -17.91
C VAL A 131 -10.98 -2.58 -17.19
N GLN A 132 -11.44 -2.96 -15.99
CA GLN A 132 -10.84 -4.06 -15.21
C GLN A 132 -10.91 -5.42 -15.93
N LEU A 133 -11.88 -5.61 -16.82
CA LEU A 133 -12.03 -6.83 -17.61
C LEU A 133 -11.01 -6.93 -18.76
N ARG A 134 -10.37 -5.82 -19.17
CA ARG A 134 -9.44 -5.78 -20.31
C ARG A 134 -8.14 -6.54 -19.99
N ASP A 135 -7.59 -7.22 -20.98
CA ASP A 135 -6.34 -7.97 -20.81
C ASP A 135 -5.14 -7.08 -20.50
N SER A 136 -5.08 -5.89 -21.14
CA SER A 136 -4.04 -4.90 -20.85
C SER A 136 -4.03 -4.47 -19.39
N TYR A 137 -5.21 -4.33 -18.78
CA TYR A 137 -5.34 -3.98 -17.37
C TYR A 137 -4.81 -5.11 -16.48
N LYS A 138 -5.26 -6.35 -16.73
CA LYS A 138 -4.84 -7.54 -15.96
C LYS A 138 -3.33 -7.79 -16.01
N LYS A 139 -2.68 -7.46 -17.13
CA LYS A 139 -1.22 -7.62 -17.30
C LYS A 139 -0.40 -6.53 -16.63
N THR A 140 -0.94 -5.31 -16.50
CA THR A 140 -0.19 -4.13 -16.03
C THR A 140 -0.44 -3.80 -14.58
N VAL A 141 -1.65 -4.07 -14.09
CA VAL A 141 -2.08 -3.71 -12.75
C VAL A 141 -1.90 -4.92 -11.84
N PRO A 142 -0.86 -4.95 -10.99
CA PRO A 142 -0.63 -6.08 -10.11
C PRO A 142 -1.81 -6.23 -9.16
N SER A 143 -2.30 -7.47 -9.03
CA SER A 143 -3.29 -7.79 -8.01
C SER A 143 -2.71 -7.46 -6.63
N THR A 144 -3.54 -7.02 -5.70
CA THR A 144 -3.15 -6.69 -4.32
C THR A 144 -2.36 -7.80 -3.64
N LEU A 145 -2.59 -9.05 -4.04
CA LEU A 145 -1.85 -10.23 -3.61
C LEU A 145 -0.38 -10.26 -4.05
N LEU A 146 -0.05 -9.69 -5.22
CA LEU A 146 1.34 -9.58 -5.68
C LEU A 146 2.15 -8.60 -4.81
N ASN A 147 1.53 -7.49 -4.37
CA ASN A 147 2.18 -6.56 -3.45
C ASN A 147 2.42 -7.19 -2.08
N LEU A 148 1.47 -7.99 -1.57
CA LEU A 148 1.65 -8.73 -0.34
C LEU A 148 2.72 -9.83 -0.48
N LYS A 149 2.78 -10.52 -1.64
CA LYS A 149 3.83 -11.49 -1.95
C LYS A 149 5.22 -10.84 -2.00
N MET A 150 5.35 -9.64 -2.56
CA MET A 150 6.61 -8.88 -2.53
C MET A 150 7.00 -8.47 -1.09
N LEU A 151 6.04 -8.06 -0.26
CA LEU A 151 6.29 -7.76 1.15
C LEU A 151 6.68 -9.00 1.96
N PHE A 152 6.12 -10.16 1.66
CA PHE A 152 6.53 -11.45 2.24
C PHE A 152 7.90 -11.90 1.74
N MET A 153 8.20 -11.73 0.45
CA MET A 153 9.49 -12.06 -0.16
C MET A 153 10.63 -11.18 0.37
N MET A 154 10.38 -9.91 0.66
CA MET A 154 11.39 -9.03 1.28
C MET A 154 11.74 -9.43 2.73
N LYS A 155 10.96 -10.30 3.38
CA LYS A 155 11.19 -10.68 4.78
C LYS A 155 12.04 -11.93 5.00
N THR A 156 12.50 -12.72 4.01
CA THR A 156 13.59 -13.71 4.24
C THR A 156 14.12 -14.50 3.04
N PRO A 157 15.45 -14.73 2.97
CA PRO A 157 16.03 -16.00 2.53
C PRO A 157 16.42 -16.95 3.68
N LEU A 158 16.25 -16.58 4.96
CA LEU A 158 16.84 -17.33 6.09
C LEU A 158 15.95 -18.43 6.72
N TYR A 159 14.62 -18.31 6.70
CA TYR A 159 13.74 -19.26 7.42
C TYR A 159 13.48 -20.59 6.69
N ILE A 160 13.70 -20.65 5.37
CA ILE A 160 13.49 -21.89 4.61
C ILE A 160 14.57 -22.94 4.97
N GLY A 161 15.78 -22.50 5.34
CA GLY A 161 16.87 -23.40 5.72
C GLY A 161 16.67 -24.10 7.06
N ILE A 162 16.07 -23.43 8.05
CA ILE A 162 15.97 -23.95 9.43
C ILE A 162 14.85 -25.01 9.52
N GLY A 163 13.70 -24.77 8.89
CA GLY A 163 12.54 -25.67 8.99
C GLY A 163 12.78 -27.06 8.38
N VAL A 164 13.49 -27.12 7.25
CA VAL A 164 13.80 -28.40 6.58
C VAL A 164 14.80 -29.22 7.39
N VAL A 165 15.81 -28.59 7.98
CA VAL A 165 16.84 -29.27 8.80
C VAL A 165 16.23 -29.86 10.07
N THR A 166 15.33 -29.14 10.75
CA THR A 166 14.69 -29.66 11.98
C THR A 166 13.80 -30.86 11.73
N ILE A 167 13.05 -30.89 10.61
CA ILE A 167 12.17 -32.01 10.29
C ILE A 167 13.00 -33.25 9.93
N ALA A 168 14.08 -33.09 9.17
CA ALA A 168 14.98 -34.19 8.83
C ALA A 168 15.66 -34.80 10.07
N PHE A 169 16.12 -33.98 11.02
CA PHE A 169 16.73 -34.46 12.26
C PHE A 169 15.74 -35.22 13.17
N VAL A 170 14.48 -34.77 13.25
CA VAL A 170 13.45 -35.45 14.06
C VAL A 170 13.07 -36.79 13.43
N VAL A 171 12.91 -36.85 12.10
CA VAL A 171 12.56 -38.10 11.40
C VAL A 171 13.70 -39.10 11.48
N VAL A 172 14.94 -38.69 11.19
CA VAL A 172 16.11 -39.59 11.26
C VAL A 172 16.41 -40.01 12.70
N GLY A 173 16.35 -39.08 13.65
CA GLY A 173 16.54 -39.37 15.08
C GLY A 173 15.47 -40.31 15.65
N GLY A 174 14.20 -40.10 15.26
CA GLY A 174 13.09 -40.96 15.66
C GLY A 174 13.21 -42.39 15.13
N VAL A 175 13.61 -42.55 13.85
CA VAL A 175 13.83 -43.88 13.25
C VAL A 175 15.01 -44.60 13.91
N PHE A 176 16.09 -43.89 14.23
CA PHE A 176 17.26 -44.48 14.90
C PHE A 176 16.94 -44.97 16.32
N LEU A 177 16.18 -44.18 17.10
CA LEU A 177 15.76 -44.57 18.45
C LEU A 177 14.79 -45.76 18.43
N PHE A 178 13.85 -45.78 17.48
CA PHE A 178 12.91 -46.89 17.35
C PHE A 178 13.60 -48.20 16.98
N LYS A 179 14.64 -48.15 16.13
CA LYS A 179 15.45 -49.32 15.76
C LYS A 179 16.36 -49.83 16.89
N LYS A 180 16.73 -48.97 17.84
CA LYS A 180 17.52 -49.36 19.03
C LYS A 180 16.67 -49.97 20.15
N SER A 181 15.36 -49.67 20.17
CA SER A 181 14.41 -50.17 21.17
C SER A 181 13.76 -51.52 20.81
N LYS A 182 14.16 -52.13 19.69
CA LYS A 182 13.68 -53.42 19.19
C LYS A 182 14.86 -54.37 19.03
#